data_AF-A0A2Y9JWA5-F1
#
_entry.id   AF-A0A2Y9JWA5-F1
#
_cell.length_a   1.000
_cell.length_b   1.000
_cell.length_c   1.000
_cell.angle_alpha   90.00
_cell.angle_beta   90.00
_cell.angle_gamma   90.00
#
_symmetry.space_group_name_H-M   'P 1'
#
loop_
_entity.id
_entity.type
_entity.pdbx_description
1 polymer ?
#
loop_
_entity_poly.entity_id
_entity_poly.type
_entity_poly.pdbx_seq_one_letter_code
_entity_poly.pdbx_strand_id
1 'polypeptide(L)'
;MASLRAERAAGGPRLPATRTGRPAALRLLLLLGAVLKPQESLAQVPPTESPLKPEGDKMESYERTIQFCWQSYKEEMDSIPKDWCDWAMISRPYSDLQYCLEHFAEEFHLGFPNPWAEEIIFETHQIHFANCSLVQPTLSDPPEDVLLAMIIAPICLIPFLVTLVVWRSKDSEAQA
;
A
#
# COMPACT_ATOMS: atom_id res chain seq x y z
N MET A 1 15.16 -4.51 -86.61
CA MET A 1 16.55 -4.49 -87.11
C MET A 1 17.33 -3.43 -86.33
N ALA A 2 18.61 -3.71 -86.11
CA ALA A 2 19.68 -2.82 -85.67
C ALA A 2 19.73 -2.37 -84.18
N SER A 3 20.74 -2.95 -83.52
CA SER A 3 21.46 -2.48 -82.35
C SER A 3 22.48 -1.39 -82.74
N LEU A 4 22.92 -0.56 -81.78
CA LEU A 4 24.29 -0.05 -81.50
C LEU A 4 24.16 0.92 -80.29
N ARG A 5 24.68 0.68 -79.06
CA ARG A 5 26.09 0.74 -78.56
C ARG A 5 26.72 2.13 -78.86
N ALA A 6 27.34 2.90 -77.96
CA ALA A 6 28.13 2.73 -76.72
C ALA A 6 27.98 4.03 -75.85
N GLU A 7 28.46 4.24 -74.62
CA GLU A 7 29.79 4.04 -74.04
C GLU A 7 29.77 4.06 -72.49
N ARG A 8 30.81 3.48 -71.87
CA ARG A 8 31.12 3.46 -70.42
C ARG A 8 31.89 4.74 -70.06
N ALA A 9 31.82 5.26 -68.83
CA ALA A 9 32.69 4.98 -67.66
C ALA A 9 32.58 6.22 -66.73
N ALA A 10 32.87 6.28 -65.44
CA ALA A 10 33.23 5.39 -64.33
C ALA A 10 33.19 6.28 -63.07
N GLY A 11 32.97 5.70 -61.88
CA GLY A 11 33.31 6.37 -60.61
C GLY A 11 32.27 6.24 -59.50
N GLY A 12 32.33 5.16 -58.73
CA GLY A 12 31.63 5.02 -57.46
C GLY A 12 32.53 4.27 -56.46
N PRO A 13 32.83 4.82 -55.27
CA PRO A 13 33.71 4.17 -54.30
C PRO A 13 33.05 2.93 -53.68
N ARG A 14 33.82 1.85 -53.55
CA ARG A 14 33.43 0.64 -52.81
C ARG A 14 33.61 0.89 -51.31
N LEU A 15 32.51 0.84 -50.56
CA LEU A 15 32.51 0.82 -49.09
C LEU A 15 32.81 -0.59 -48.57
N PRO A 16 33.55 -0.72 -47.46
CA PRO A 16 33.99 -2.00 -46.93
C PRO A 16 32.85 -2.76 -46.23
N ALA A 17 32.80 -4.08 -46.46
CA ALA A 17 31.93 -5.00 -45.76
C ALA A 17 32.36 -5.11 -44.29
N THR A 18 31.54 -4.63 -43.36
CA THR A 18 31.71 -4.87 -41.93
C THR A 18 31.01 -6.19 -41.56
N ARG A 19 31.83 -7.08 -41.00
CA ARG A 19 31.45 -8.38 -40.44
C ARG A 19 30.42 -8.16 -39.32
N THR A 20 29.22 -8.69 -39.52
CA THR A 20 28.13 -8.69 -38.54
C THR A 20 28.53 -9.51 -37.30
N GLY A 21 29.02 -8.82 -36.27
CA GLY A 21 29.13 -9.37 -34.93
C GLY A 21 27.74 -9.62 -34.38
N ARG A 22 27.38 -10.90 -34.17
CA ARG A 22 26.19 -11.31 -33.41
C ARG A 22 26.17 -10.57 -32.06
N PRO A 23 25.09 -9.86 -31.69
CA PRO A 23 25.01 -9.20 -30.40
C PRO A 23 24.86 -10.26 -29.30
N ALA A 24 25.95 -10.54 -28.59
CA ALA A 24 25.94 -11.36 -27.37
C ALA A 24 25.02 -10.77 -26.27
N ALA A 25 24.70 -9.47 -26.37
CA ALA A 25 23.75 -8.80 -25.49
C ALA A 25 22.33 -9.39 -25.56
N LEU A 26 21.89 -9.90 -26.72
CA LEU A 26 20.57 -10.49 -26.87
C LEU A 26 20.45 -11.85 -26.15
N ARG A 27 21.56 -12.59 -26.01
CA ARG A 27 21.61 -13.83 -25.24
C ARG A 27 21.62 -13.58 -23.73
N LEU A 28 22.21 -12.47 -23.27
CA LEU A 28 22.22 -12.11 -21.85
C LEU A 28 20.82 -11.68 -21.37
N LEU A 29 20.08 -10.94 -22.19
CA LEU A 29 18.68 -10.56 -21.90
C LEU A 29 17.74 -11.76 -21.85
N LEU A 30 17.94 -12.77 -22.71
CA LEU A 30 17.20 -14.04 -22.65
C LEU A 30 17.50 -14.86 -21.39
N LEU A 31 18.73 -14.76 -20.85
CA LEU A 31 19.10 -15.44 -19.60
C LEU A 31 18.54 -14.72 -18.36
N LEU A 32 18.52 -13.38 -18.33
CA LEU A 32 17.87 -12.63 -17.24
C LEU A 32 16.34 -12.77 -17.24
N GLY A 33 15.71 -12.86 -18.41
CA GLY A 33 14.26 -13.11 -18.53
C GLY A 33 13.83 -14.52 -18.10
N ALA A 34 14.74 -15.48 -18.02
CA ALA A 34 14.46 -16.84 -17.54
C ALA A 34 14.58 -16.98 -16.00
N VAL A 35 15.19 -16.01 -15.31
CA VAL A 35 15.40 -16.03 -13.85
C VAL A 35 14.25 -15.35 -13.09
N LEU A 36 13.45 -14.50 -13.74
CA LEU A 36 12.26 -13.87 -13.17
C LEU A 36 10.98 -14.54 -13.71
N LYS A 37 10.80 -15.82 -13.40
CA LYS A 37 9.51 -16.49 -13.51
C LYS A 37 8.99 -16.68 -12.09
N PRO A 38 7.85 -16.07 -11.69
CA PRO A 38 7.22 -16.40 -10.43
C PRO A 38 6.93 -17.90 -10.41
N GLN A 39 7.57 -18.63 -9.50
CA GLN A 39 7.21 -19.98 -9.13
C GLN A 39 5.92 -19.87 -8.30
N GLU A 40 4.77 -19.86 -8.97
CA GLU A 40 3.52 -20.22 -8.34
C GLU A 40 3.57 -21.74 -8.07
N SER A 41 4.19 -22.08 -6.94
CA SER A 41 4.14 -23.42 -6.37
C SER A 41 2.72 -23.68 -5.86
N LEU A 42 1.84 -24.13 -6.75
CA LEU A 42 0.61 -24.82 -6.40
C LEU A 42 1.00 -26.11 -5.67
N ALA A 43 1.01 -26.08 -4.34
CA ALA A 43 0.94 -27.29 -3.55
C ALA A 43 -0.41 -27.95 -3.88
N GLN A 44 -0.38 -28.99 -4.72
CA GLN A 44 -1.53 -29.88 -4.91
C GLN A 44 -1.77 -30.65 -3.60
N VAL A 45 -2.72 -30.15 -2.80
CA VAL A 45 -3.39 -30.96 -1.78
C VAL A 45 -4.40 -31.86 -2.52
N PRO A 46 -4.47 -33.18 -2.24
CA PRO A 46 -5.39 -34.08 -2.91
C PRO A 46 -6.85 -33.63 -2.72
N PRO A 47 -7.77 -33.88 -3.69
CA PRO A 47 -9.18 -33.61 -3.47
C PRO A 47 -9.73 -34.69 -2.54
N THR A 48 -9.80 -34.39 -1.25
CA THR A 48 -10.77 -35.06 -0.38
C THR A 48 -12.10 -34.38 -0.63
N GLU A 49 -12.99 -35.06 -1.33
CA GLU A 49 -14.40 -34.68 -1.49
C GLU A 49 -14.99 -34.37 -0.10
N SER A 50 -15.27 -33.09 0.14
CA SER A 50 -16.23 -32.67 1.14
C SER A 50 -17.43 -32.10 0.38
N PRO A 51 -18.68 -32.51 0.69
CA PRO A 51 -19.85 -32.02 -0.03
C PRO A 51 -19.88 -30.49 -0.02
N LEU A 52 -19.88 -29.87 -1.20
CA LEU A 52 -20.08 -28.43 -1.35
C LEU A 52 -21.45 -28.07 -0.77
N LYS A 53 -21.45 -27.66 0.50
CA LYS A 53 -22.53 -26.88 1.09
C LYS A 53 -22.63 -25.61 0.24
N PRO A 54 -23.80 -25.30 -0.36
CA PRO A 54 -23.91 -24.14 -1.23
C PRO A 54 -23.52 -22.89 -0.45
N GLU A 55 -22.72 -22.01 -1.05
CA GLU A 55 -22.25 -20.76 -0.40
C GLU A 55 -23.41 -19.93 0.18
N GLY A 56 -24.61 -20.03 -0.41
CA GLY A 56 -25.82 -19.37 0.10
C GLY A 56 -26.24 -19.80 1.51
N ASP A 57 -26.04 -21.07 1.88
CA ASP A 57 -26.41 -21.58 3.21
C ASP A 57 -25.47 -21.04 4.31
N LYS A 58 -24.18 -20.88 3.97
CA LYS A 58 -23.21 -20.24 4.88
C LYS A 58 -23.52 -18.75 5.07
N MET A 59 -23.92 -18.06 3.99
CA MET A 59 -24.21 -16.64 4.04
C MET A 59 -25.49 -16.30 4.82
N GLU A 60 -26.55 -17.11 4.69
CA GLU A 60 -27.77 -16.97 5.50
C GLU A 60 -27.50 -17.29 6.98
N SER A 61 -26.69 -18.33 7.25
CA SER A 61 -26.32 -18.67 8.62
C SER A 61 -25.48 -17.55 9.27
N TYR A 62 -24.59 -16.92 8.51
CA TYR A 62 -23.81 -15.77 8.97
C TYR A 62 -24.71 -14.57 9.29
N GLU A 63 -25.62 -14.20 8.37
CA GLU A 63 -26.58 -13.10 8.55
C GLU A 63 -27.37 -13.26 9.86
N ARG A 64 -27.88 -14.47 10.14
CA ARG A 64 -28.61 -14.73 11.38
C ARG A 64 -27.72 -14.60 12.62
N THR A 65 -26.47 -15.01 12.52
CA THR A 65 -25.55 -15.05 13.66
C THR A 65 -25.06 -13.65 14.04
N ILE A 66 -24.73 -12.82 13.06
CA ILE A 66 -24.25 -11.45 13.31
C ILE A 66 -25.32 -10.51 13.88
N GLN A 67 -26.60 -10.89 13.83
CA GLN A 67 -27.64 -10.16 14.57
C GLN A 67 -27.32 -10.10 16.07
N PHE A 68 -26.69 -11.13 16.64
CA PHE A 68 -26.21 -11.09 18.02
C PHE A 68 -25.15 -10.00 18.23
N CYS A 69 -24.15 -9.91 17.34
CA CYS A 69 -23.14 -8.84 17.39
C CYS A 69 -23.79 -7.45 17.38
N TRP A 70 -24.79 -7.27 16.52
CA TRP A 70 -25.51 -6.00 16.40
C TRP A 70 -26.30 -5.64 17.65
N GLN A 71 -27.00 -6.61 18.26
CA GLN A 71 -27.73 -6.37 19.51
C GLN A 71 -26.79 -6.02 20.66
N SER A 72 -25.70 -6.78 20.85
CA SER A 72 -24.71 -6.47 21.89
C SER A 72 -24.11 -5.08 21.72
N TYR A 73 -23.76 -4.69 20.49
CA TYR A 73 -23.29 -3.34 20.20
C TYR A 73 -24.32 -2.27 20.58
N LYS A 74 -25.61 -2.46 20.25
CA LYS A 74 -26.66 -1.50 20.60
C LYS A 74 -26.83 -1.36 22.11
N GLU A 75 -26.81 -2.47 22.84
CA GLU A 75 -26.92 -2.46 24.30
C GLU A 75 -25.76 -1.67 24.93
N GLU A 76 -24.55 -1.83 24.41
CA GLU A 76 -23.39 -1.05 24.86
C GLU A 76 -23.56 0.44 24.51
N MET A 77 -23.95 0.77 23.28
CA MET A 77 -24.13 2.15 22.83
C MET A 77 -25.27 2.88 23.54
N ASP A 78 -26.34 2.19 23.95
CA ASP A 78 -27.45 2.74 24.74
C ASP A 78 -27.00 3.18 26.13
N SER A 79 -25.94 2.57 26.67
CA SER A 79 -25.37 2.95 27.97
C SER A 79 -24.49 4.20 27.91
N ILE A 80 -24.04 4.58 26.71
CA ILE A 80 -23.17 5.74 26.47
C ILE A 80 -24.05 6.99 26.34
N PRO A 81 -23.73 8.10 27.04
CA PRO A 81 -24.38 9.39 26.79
C PRO A 81 -24.30 9.73 25.30
N LYS A 82 -25.28 10.45 24.73
CA LYS A 82 -25.38 10.73 23.27
C LYS A 82 -24.25 11.58 22.66
N ASP A 83 -23.10 11.66 23.31
CA ASP A 83 -21.85 12.20 22.78
C ASP A 83 -21.05 11.10 22.03
N TRP A 84 -21.67 10.54 20.99
CA TRP A 84 -21.11 9.43 20.20
C TRP A 84 -19.93 9.86 19.30
N CYS A 85 -19.62 11.16 19.24
CA CYS A 85 -18.53 11.68 18.42
C CYS A 85 -17.17 11.64 19.14
N ASP A 86 -17.12 11.30 20.42
CA ASP A 86 -15.86 11.03 21.11
C ASP A 86 -15.38 9.60 20.84
N TRP A 87 -14.34 9.48 20.01
CA TRP A 87 -13.71 8.20 19.71
C TRP A 87 -13.22 7.46 20.97
N ALA A 88 -12.78 8.18 22.01
CA ALA A 88 -12.32 7.55 23.24
C ALA A 88 -13.45 6.78 23.94
N MET A 89 -14.69 7.26 23.84
CA MET A 89 -15.85 6.59 24.43
C MET A 89 -16.35 5.42 23.58
N ILE A 90 -16.39 5.57 22.26
CA ILE A 90 -17.02 4.59 21.37
C ILE A 90 -16.05 3.58 20.74
N SER A 91 -14.73 3.76 20.89
CA SER A 91 -13.72 2.88 20.30
C SER A 91 -13.86 1.41 20.74
N ARG A 92 -14.24 1.16 21.99
CA ARG A 92 -14.44 -0.20 22.53
C ARG A 92 -15.63 -0.91 21.90
N PRO A 93 -16.89 -0.43 22.03
CA PRO A 93 -18.04 -1.12 21.43
C PRO A 93 -17.90 -1.25 19.92
N TYR A 94 -17.33 -0.26 19.24
CA TYR A 94 -17.10 -0.35 17.79
C TYR A 94 -16.08 -1.44 17.42
N SER A 95 -14.97 -1.55 18.17
CA SER A 95 -13.96 -2.59 17.93
C SER A 95 -14.52 -3.97 18.23
N ASP A 96 -15.32 -4.11 19.28
CA ASP A 96 -15.95 -5.37 19.67
C ASP A 96 -16.99 -5.81 18.63
N LEU A 97 -17.77 -4.86 18.08
CA LEU A 97 -18.65 -5.12 16.92
C LEU A 97 -17.84 -5.62 15.71
N GLN A 98 -16.79 -4.90 15.32
CA GLN A 98 -15.97 -5.28 14.18
C GLN A 98 -15.34 -6.67 14.37
N TYR A 99 -14.79 -6.93 15.55
CA TYR A 99 -14.22 -8.24 15.91
C TYR A 99 -15.28 -9.35 15.84
N CYS A 100 -16.49 -9.11 16.36
CA CYS A 100 -17.58 -10.09 16.31
C CYS A 100 -17.98 -10.42 14.86
N LEU A 101 -18.08 -9.41 13.99
CA LEU A 101 -18.39 -9.60 12.57
C LEU A 101 -17.30 -10.38 11.82
N GLU A 102 -16.03 -10.07 12.11
CA GLU A 102 -14.87 -10.75 11.52
C GLU A 102 -14.77 -12.20 12.03
N HIS A 103 -14.93 -12.42 13.34
CA HIS A 103 -14.89 -13.74 13.96
C HIS A 103 -15.91 -14.71 13.35
N PHE A 104 -17.17 -14.28 13.21
CA PHE A 104 -18.18 -15.12 12.57
C PHE A 104 -17.94 -15.28 11.07
N ALA A 105 -17.35 -14.29 10.40
CA ALA A 105 -17.00 -14.46 8.99
C ALA A 105 -15.98 -15.59 8.83
N GLU A 106 -14.97 -15.63 9.70
CA GLU A 106 -13.98 -16.72 9.76
C GLU A 106 -14.64 -18.08 10.09
N GLU A 107 -15.53 -18.13 11.09
CA GLU A 107 -16.23 -19.37 11.50
C GLU A 107 -17.08 -19.97 10.37
N PHE A 108 -17.76 -19.11 9.60
CA PHE A 108 -18.55 -19.54 8.43
C PHE A 108 -17.71 -19.69 7.14
N HIS A 109 -16.39 -19.46 7.21
CA HIS A 109 -15.47 -19.48 6.07
C HIS A 109 -15.87 -18.50 4.96
N LEU A 110 -16.27 -17.30 5.35
CA LEU A 110 -16.57 -16.15 4.49
C LEU A 110 -15.41 -15.15 4.53
N GLY A 111 -15.27 -14.36 3.47
CA GLY A 111 -14.34 -13.23 3.47
C GLY A 111 -14.82 -12.10 4.38
N PHE A 112 -13.88 -11.33 4.91
CA PHE A 112 -14.15 -10.04 5.57
C PHE A 112 -13.38 -8.92 4.84
N PRO A 113 -14.03 -7.79 4.51
CA PRO A 113 -15.46 -7.52 4.68
C PRO A 113 -16.34 -8.33 3.71
N ASN A 114 -17.64 -8.40 4.02
CA ASN A 114 -18.70 -8.99 3.17
C ASN A 114 -19.97 -8.11 3.23
N PRO A 115 -20.96 -8.31 2.34
CA PRO A 115 -22.12 -7.42 2.23
C PRO A 115 -22.92 -7.23 3.52
N TRP A 116 -23.08 -8.29 4.32
CA TRP A 116 -23.83 -8.22 5.58
C TRP A 116 -23.05 -7.46 6.67
N ALA A 117 -21.73 -7.67 6.75
CA ALA A 117 -20.87 -6.88 7.63
C ALA A 117 -20.86 -5.40 7.22
N GLU A 118 -20.79 -5.13 5.91
CA GLU A 118 -20.81 -3.77 5.36
C GLU A 118 -22.13 -3.06 5.69
N GLU A 119 -23.27 -3.73 5.58
CA GLU A 119 -24.59 -3.19 5.96
C GLU A 119 -24.63 -2.79 7.44
N ILE A 120 -24.20 -3.66 8.36
CA ILE A 120 -24.18 -3.34 9.80
C ILE A 120 -23.25 -2.17 10.10
N ILE A 121 -22.07 -2.12 9.47
CA ILE A 121 -21.14 -1.00 9.64
C ILE A 121 -21.79 0.29 9.11
N PHE A 122 -22.43 0.27 7.95
CA PHE A 122 -23.14 1.46 7.44
C PHE A 122 -24.29 1.90 8.35
N GLU A 123 -25.12 0.97 8.84
CA GLU A 123 -26.18 1.30 9.80
C GLU A 123 -25.60 1.95 11.07
N THR A 124 -24.47 1.42 11.56
CA THR A 124 -23.76 1.98 12.70
C THR A 124 -23.40 3.45 12.48
N HIS A 125 -22.80 3.77 11.33
CA HIS A 125 -22.42 5.13 10.96
C HIS A 125 -23.64 6.04 10.80
N GLN A 126 -24.73 5.55 10.21
CA GLN A 126 -25.94 6.35 10.01
C GLN A 126 -26.68 6.66 11.32
N ILE A 127 -26.75 5.71 12.25
CA ILE A 127 -27.48 5.88 13.50
C ILE A 127 -26.67 6.71 14.50
N HIS A 128 -25.38 6.40 14.66
CA HIS A 128 -24.58 6.96 15.74
C HIS A 128 -23.66 8.11 15.30
N PHE A 129 -23.21 8.11 14.04
CA PHE A 129 -22.12 9.01 13.59
C PHE A 129 -22.52 9.99 12.49
N ALA A 130 -23.78 10.02 12.05
CA ALA A 130 -24.24 10.87 10.94
C ALA A 130 -23.99 12.37 11.14
N ASN A 131 -23.94 12.84 12.39
CA ASN A 131 -23.70 14.24 12.74
C ASN A 131 -22.29 14.49 13.29
N CYS A 132 -21.41 13.48 13.29
CA CYS A 132 -20.05 13.65 13.74
C CYS A 132 -19.21 14.26 12.61
N SER A 133 -18.69 15.45 12.84
CA SER A 133 -17.68 16.03 11.96
C SER A 133 -16.33 15.40 12.29
N LEU A 134 -15.71 14.76 11.32
CA LEU A 134 -14.31 14.38 11.44
C LEU A 134 -13.48 15.68 11.43
N VAL A 135 -13.14 16.20 12.61
CA VAL A 135 -12.05 17.17 12.70
C VAL A 135 -10.78 16.37 12.51
N GLN A 136 -10.47 16.07 11.24
CA GLN A 136 -9.22 15.44 10.90
C GLN A 136 -8.13 16.41 11.37
N PRO A 137 -7.28 16.05 12.34
CA PRO A 137 -5.99 16.69 12.40
C PRO A 137 -5.43 16.40 11.02
N THR A 138 -5.26 17.42 10.20
CA THR A 138 -4.62 17.27 8.90
C THR A 138 -3.23 16.75 9.21
N LEU A 139 -3.05 15.43 9.18
CA LEU A 139 -1.75 14.78 9.15
C LEU A 139 -1.22 15.06 7.75
N SER A 140 -0.88 16.32 7.58
CA SER A 140 -0.37 16.91 6.37
C SER A 140 1.02 17.37 6.70
N ASP A 141 1.90 17.22 5.73
CA ASP A 141 3.22 17.77 5.85
C ASP A 141 3.12 19.28 6.12
N PRO A 142 3.99 19.83 6.98
CA PRO A 142 4.05 21.27 7.17
C PRO A 142 4.37 21.95 5.83
N PRO A 143 3.97 23.22 5.65
CA PRO A 143 4.30 23.98 4.44
C PRO A 143 5.78 23.86 4.07
N GLU A 144 6.08 23.79 2.77
CA GLU A 144 7.44 23.48 2.27
C GLU A 144 8.52 24.42 2.82
N ASP A 145 8.19 25.70 3.02
CA ASP A 145 9.07 26.72 3.59
C ASP A 145 9.37 26.47 5.07
N VAL A 146 8.38 26.05 5.85
CA VAL A 146 8.54 25.68 7.27
C VAL A 146 9.35 24.39 7.39
N LEU A 147 9.03 23.39 6.56
CA LEU A 147 9.78 22.14 6.51
C LEU A 147 11.26 22.40 6.17
N LEU A 148 11.52 23.21 5.15
CA LEU A 148 12.87 23.58 4.74
C LEU A 148 13.61 24.32 5.85
N ALA A 149 12.95 25.27 6.54
CA ALA A 149 13.54 25.97 7.67
C ALA A 149 13.92 25.01 8.81
N MET A 150 13.07 24.04 9.14
CA MET A 150 13.35 23.00 10.14
C MET A 150 14.53 22.10 9.76
N ILE A 151 14.77 21.90 8.45
CA ILE A 151 15.92 21.12 7.95
C ILE A 151 17.21 21.97 7.94
N ILE A 152 17.14 23.21 7.45
CA ILE A 152 18.32 24.09 7.34
C ILE A 152 18.82 24.53 8.73
N ALA A 153 17.91 24.80 9.68
CA ALA A 153 18.28 25.25 11.02
C ALA A 153 19.31 24.34 11.72
N PRO A 154 19.11 23.02 11.88
CA PRO A 154 20.12 22.14 12.48
C PRO A 154 21.39 22.02 11.63
N ILE A 155 21.28 22.06 10.29
CA ILE A 155 22.45 22.00 9.39
C ILE A 155 23.38 23.21 9.60
N CYS A 156 22.82 24.40 9.83
CA CYS A 156 23.62 25.60 10.07
C CYS A 156 24.06 25.75 11.54
N LEU A 157 23.19 25.39 12.47
CA LEU A 157 23.42 25.58 13.91
C LEU A 157 24.50 24.64 14.43
N ILE A 158 24.52 23.37 14.00
CA ILE A 158 25.49 22.37 14.49
C ILE A 158 26.94 22.78 14.19
N PRO A 159 27.35 23.07 12.93
CA PRO A 159 28.70 23.54 12.63
C PRO A 159 29.06 24.86 13.33
N PHE A 160 28.11 25.77 13.49
CA PHE A 160 28.31 27.02 14.22
C PHE A 160 28.66 26.76 15.69
N LEU A 161 27.89 25.92 16.38
CA LEU A 161 28.20 25.55 17.76
C LEU A 161 29.52 24.79 17.88
N VAL A 162 29.81 23.86 16.97
CA VAL A 162 31.08 23.11 16.97
C VAL A 162 32.28 24.05 16.83
N THR A 163 32.22 25.02 15.91
CA THR A 163 33.32 25.99 15.74
C THR A 163 33.47 26.90 16.96
N LEU A 164 32.37 27.33 17.58
CA LEU A 164 32.42 28.10 18.82
C LEU A 164 33.06 27.31 19.98
N VAL A 165 32.71 26.03 20.12
CA VAL A 165 33.28 25.16 21.17
C VAL A 165 34.78 24.95 20.95
N VAL A 166 35.20 24.64 19.72
CA VAL A 166 36.62 24.47 19.36
C VAL A 166 37.40 25.77 19.57
N TRP A 167 36.82 26.91 19.23
CA TRP A 167 37.47 28.19 19.47
C TRP A 167 37.63 28.47 20.96
N ARG A 168 36.56 28.30 21.75
CA ARG A 168 36.62 28.49 23.21
C ARG A 168 37.56 27.50 23.90
N SER A 169 37.65 26.25 23.44
CA SER A 169 38.58 25.29 24.01
C SER A 169 40.03 25.69 23.76
N LYS A 170 40.34 26.17 22.55
CA LYS A 170 41.69 26.65 22.20
C LYS A 170 42.09 27.90 23.00
N ASP A 171 41.18 28.85 23.18
CA ASP A 171 41.46 30.06 23.99
C ASP A 171 41.67 29.72 25.47
N SER A 172 41.02 28.66 25.97
CA SER A 172 41.20 28.16 27.33
C SER A 172 42.55 27.46 27.51
N GLU A 173 43.02 26.70 26.52
CA GLU A 173 44.37 26.09 26.55
C GLU A 173 45.50 27.13 26.40
N ALA A 174 45.27 28.24 25.71
CA ALA A 174 46.24 29.33 25.59
C ALA A 174 46.37 30.22 26.85
N GLN A 175 45.42 30.09 27.80
CA GLN A 175 45.40 30.83 29.06
C GLN A 175 45.82 30.00 30.28
N ALA A 176 46.07 28.69 30.10
CA ALA A 176 46.62 27.78 31.11
C ALA A 176 48.15 27.66 30.98
#